data_AF-A0A2I1GMS2-F1
#
_entry.id   AF-A0A2I1GMS2-F1
#
_cell.length_a   1.000
_cell.length_b   1.000
_cell.length_c   1.000
_cell.angle_alpha   90.00
_cell.angle_beta   90.00
_cell.angle_gamma   90.00
#
_symmetry.space_group_name_H-M   'P 1'
#
loop_
_entity.id
_entity.type
_entity.pdbx_description
1 polymer ?
#
loop_
_entity_poly.entity_id
_entity_poly.type
_entity_poly.pdbx_seq_one_letter_code
_entity_poly.pdbx_strand_id
1 'polypeptide(L)'
;MPYLICVTENKPERNLIEGFAQNIKQLESSFQTNMRKRKRDDDDDFDYLYGIVTTARDWHFLLYTPEKISQGNKLPLSIEFSEDALNKDSVEYQTLRNGVKRVLDVVVGLLKDRACAEEEPERKRVRIEGYCSKK
;
A
#
# COMPACT_ATOMS: atom_id res chain seq x y z
N MET A 1 18.68 4.22 4.27
CA MET A 1 17.26 4.35 3.93
C MET A 1 16.47 3.20 4.54
N PRO A 2 15.50 3.49 5.42
CA PRO A 2 14.51 2.51 5.85
C PRO A 2 13.56 2.15 4.69
N TYR A 3 13.02 0.94 4.68
CA TYR A 3 12.03 0.52 3.71
C TYR A 3 10.67 1.14 4.05
N LEU A 4 10.03 1.76 3.07
CA LEU A 4 8.81 2.55 3.26
C LEU A 4 7.53 1.76 2.90
N ILE A 5 7.59 1.06 1.76
CA ILE A 5 6.49 0.33 1.14
C ILE A 5 7.05 -0.97 0.53
N CYS A 6 6.35 -2.09 0.71
CA CYS A 6 6.65 -3.35 0.02
C CYS A 6 5.64 -3.58 -1.11
N VAL A 7 6.11 -3.80 -2.34
CA VAL A 7 5.25 -4.04 -3.51
C VAL A 7 5.47 -5.46 -4.02
N THR A 8 4.39 -6.22 -4.19
CA THR A 8 4.41 -7.56 -4.77
C THR A 8 3.48 -7.59 -5.97
N GLU A 9 4.04 -7.88 -7.13
CA GLU A 9 3.26 -8.24 -8.32
C GLU A 9 2.96 -9.74 -8.28
N ASN A 10 1.68 -10.09 -8.25
CA ASN A 10 1.20 -11.45 -8.36
C ASN A 10 0.86 -11.77 -9.82
N LYS A 11 1.53 -12.77 -10.38
CA LYS A 11 1.26 -13.22 -11.75
C LYS A 11 -0.14 -13.83 -11.85
N PRO A 12 -0.82 -13.73 -13.01
CA PRO A 12 -2.18 -14.25 -13.19
C PRO A 12 -2.32 -15.75 -12.89
N GLU A 13 -1.25 -16.51 -13.12
CA GLU A 13 -1.19 -17.97 -12.92
C GLU A 13 -1.01 -18.38 -11.45
N ARG A 14 -0.69 -17.43 -10.57
CA ARG A 14 -0.42 -17.69 -9.15
C ARG A 14 -1.60 -17.27 -8.29
N ASN A 15 -1.82 -18.03 -7.22
CA ASN A 15 -2.89 -17.73 -6.28
C ASN A 15 -2.60 -16.39 -5.58
N LEU A 16 -3.61 -15.51 -5.54
CA LEU A 16 -3.53 -14.21 -4.86
C LEU A 16 -3.09 -14.34 -3.38
N ILE A 17 -3.44 -15.45 -2.72
CA ILE A 17 -3.02 -15.77 -1.35
C ILE A 17 -1.49 -15.89 -1.25
N GLU A 18 -0.83 -16.45 -2.26
CA GLU A 18 0.64 -16.52 -2.30
C GLU A 18 1.25 -15.12 -2.44
N GLY A 19 0.65 -14.25 -3.26
CA GLY A 19 1.05 -12.86 -3.39
C GLY A 19 0.96 -12.11 -2.06
N PHE A 20 -0.13 -12.31 -1.31
CA PHE A 20 -0.28 -11.78 0.05
C PHE A 20 0.80 -12.33 1.00
N ALA A 21 0.97 -13.65 1.08
CA ALA A 21 1.96 -14.27 1.95
C ALA A 21 3.39 -13.76 1.65
N GLN A 22 3.73 -13.62 0.37
CA GLN A 22 5.02 -13.05 -0.06
C GLN A 22 5.18 -11.60 0.36
N ASN A 23 4.14 -10.77 0.19
CA ASN A 23 4.20 -9.36 0.60
C ASN A 23 4.33 -9.22 2.13
N ILE A 24 3.59 -10.03 2.90
CA ILE A 24 3.64 -10.04 4.37
C ILE A 24 5.04 -10.40 4.86
N LYS A 25 5.65 -11.47 4.31
CA LYS A 25 7.02 -11.85 4.66
C LYS A 25 8.04 -10.75 4.37
N GLN A 26 7.85 -10.00 3.27
CA GLN A 26 8.68 -8.85 2.94
C GLN A 26 8.49 -7.70 3.93
N LEU A 27 7.24 -7.43 4.35
CA LEU A 27 6.91 -6.41 5.36
C LEU A 27 7.54 -6.74 6.71
N GLU A 28 7.42 -7.98 7.19
CA GLU A 28 8.05 -8.44 8.43
C GLU A 28 9.57 -8.26 8.41
N SER A 29 10.22 -8.69 7.33
CA SER A 29 11.67 -8.58 7.16
C SER A 29 12.12 -7.12 7.10
N SER A 30 11.33 -6.27 6.42
CA SER A 30 11.55 -4.84 6.31
C SER A 30 11.40 -4.14 7.66
N PHE A 31 10.38 -4.52 8.45
CA PHE A 31 10.14 -4.00 9.78
C PHE A 31 11.34 -4.27 10.70
N GLN A 32 11.78 -5.52 10.76
CA GLN A 32 12.97 -5.90 11.55
C GLN A 32 14.23 -5.17 11.10
N THR A 33 14.41 -4.99 9.79
CA THR A 33 15.57 -4.28 9.25
C THR A 33 15.52 -2.79 9.61
N ASN A 34 14.35 -2.17 9.58
CA ASN A 34 14.16 -0.79 10.00
C ASN A 34 14.45 -0.64 11.50
N MET A 35 13.93 -1.54 12.34
CA MET A 35 14.22 -1.59 13.79
C MET A 35 15.72 -1.65 14.09
N ARG A 36 16.47 -2.52 13.40
CA ARG A 36 17.92 -2.67 13.59
C ARG A 36 18.74 -1.45 13.18
N LYS A 37 18.22 -0.62 12.28
CA LYS A 37 18.88 0.59 11.78
C LYS A 37 18.60 1.83 12.65
N ARG A 38 17.70 1.74 13.63
CA ARG A 38 17.39 2.84 14.56
C ARG A 38 18.59 3.17 15.45
N LYS A 39 18.89 4.46 15.65
CA LYS A 39 19.81 4.92 16.71
C LYS A 39 19.02 5.03 18.02
N ARG A 40 19.70 4.90 19.17
CA ARG A 40 19.08 4.84 20.51
C ARG A 40 18.27 6.08 20.92
N ASP A 41 18.42 7.21 20.22
CA ASP A 41 17.74 8.48 20.52
C ASP A 41 16.66 8.85 19.49
N ASP A 42 16.40 8.00 18.49
CA ASP A 42 15.32 8.24 17.53
C ASP A 42 14.00 7.72 18.12
N ASP A 43 13.22 8.62 18.73
CA ASP A 43 11.83 8.41 19.21
C ASP A 43 10.84 8.20 18.03
N ASP A 44 11.36 7.79 16.88
CA ASP A 44 10.64 7.65 15.62
C ASP A 44 10.01 6.26 15.54
N ASP A 45 9.02 6.07 16.42
CA ASP A 45 8.16 4.90 16.46
C ASP A 45 7.22 4.91 15.27
N PHE A 46 7.77 4.50 14.13
CA PHE A 46 6.97 3.96 13.06
C PHE A 46 6.73 2.48 13.26
N ASP A 47 5.65 2.18 13.98
CA ASP A 47 5.22 0.81 14.27
C ASP A 47 4.40 0.19 13.14
N TYR A 48 4.46 0.78 11.94
CA TYR A 48 3.72 0.29 10.79
C TYR A 48 4.49 0.39 9.48
N LEU A 49 4.06 -0.36 8.47
CA LEU A 49 4.55 -0.38 7.08
C LEU A 49 3.37 -0.52 6.11
N TYR A 50 3.53 -0.02 4.89
CA TYR A 50 2.52 -0.22 3.85
C TYR A 50 2.93 -1.33 2.88
N GLY A 51 1.96 -2.17 2.51
CA GLY A 51 2.10 -3.21 1.50
C GLY A 51 1.19 -2.94 0.31
N ILE A 52 1.66 -3.31 -0.88
CA ILE A 52 0.86 -3.31 -2.11
C ILE A 52 0.97 -4.70 -2.73
N VAL A 53 -0.17 -5.35 -2.95
CA VAL A 53 -0.26 -6.59 -3.73
C VAL A 53 -1.07 -6.28 -4.99
N THR A 54 -0.51 -6.55 -6.15
CA THR A 54 -1.19 -6.24 -7.42
C THR A 54 -1.10 -7.38 -8.43
N THR A 55 -2.17 -7.60 -9.19
CA THR A 55 -2.19 -8.46 -10.39
C THR A 55 -2.00 -7.66 -11.67
N ALA A 56 -1.51 -6.42 -11.57
CA ALA A 56 -1.59 -5.33 -12.54
C ALA A 56 -3.03 -4.85 -12.83
N ARG A 57 -4.02 -5.75 -12.79
CA ARG A 57 -5.46 -5.42 -12.87
C ARG A 57 -5.99 -4.96 -11.52
N ASP A 58 -5.82 -5.76 -10.48
CA ASP A 58 -6.33 -5.47 -9.15
C ASP A 58 -5.21 -4.99 -8.23
N TRP A 59 -5.49 -3.97 -7.42
CA TRP A 59 -4.55 -3.36 -6.50
C TRP A 59 -5.09 -3.42 -5.08
N HIS A 60 -4.40 -4.18 -4.22
CA HIS A 60 -4.69 -4.33 -2.81
C HIS A 60 -3.66 -3.57 -1.97
N PHE A 61 -4.16 -2.77 -1.02
CA PHE A 61 -3.32 -1.97 -0.13
C PHE A 61 -3.43 -2.52 1.28
N LEU A 62 -2.28 -2.73 1.91
CA LEU A 62 -2.12 -3.29 3.24
C LEU A 62 -1.45 -2.27 4.14
N LEU A 63 -1.88 -2.26 5.39
CA LEU A 63 -1.19 -1.62 6.51
C LEU A 63 -0.77 -2.73 7.47
N TYR A 64 0.53 -2.90 7.61
CA TYR A 64 1.18 -3.84 8.51
C TYR A 64 1.60 -3.11 9.77
N THR A 65 1.28 -3.68 10.93
CA THR A 65 1.85 -3.39 12.24
C THR A 65 2.34 -4.72 12.83
N PRO A 66 3.27 -4.73 13.81
CA PRO A 66 3.67 -5.96 14.50
C PRO A 66 2.51 -6.77 15.06
N GLU A 67 1.43 -6.11 15.48
CA GLU A 67 0.27 -6.75 16.09
C GLU A 67 -0.76 -7.23 15.04
N LYS A 68 -0.88 -6.50 13.93
CA LYS A 68 -2.00 -6.69 13.00
C LYS A 68 -1.68 -6.28 11.59
N ILE A 69 -2.24 -7.03 10.65
CA ILE A 69 -2.32 -6.68 9.23
C ILE A 69 -3.75 -6.25 8.94
N SER A 70 -3.90 -5.09 8.32
CA SER A 70 -5.19 -4.53 7.92
C SER A 70 -5.18 -4.19 6.45
N GLN A 71 -6.31 -4.41 5.79
CA GLN A 71 -6.50 -4.03 4.39
C GLN A 71 -7.12 -2.63 4.35
N GLY A 72 -6.54 -1.73 3.56
CA GLY A 72 -6.99 -0.33 3.52
C GLY A 72 -8.38 -0.14 2.91
N ASN A 73 -8.78 -1.04 2.00
CA ASN A 73 -10.10 -1.05 1.36
C ASN A 73 -10.69 -2.46 1.39
N LYS A 74 -12.01 -2.57 1.54
CA LYS A 74 -12.74 -3.86 1.50
C LYS A 74 -12.67 -4.56 0.13
N LEU A 75 -12.52 -3.78 -0.94
CA LEU A 75 -12.37 -4.24 -2.32
C LEU A 75 -11.07 -3.70 -2.92
N PRO A 76 -10.43 -4.44 -3.84
CA PRO A 76 -9.30 -3.91 -4.59
C PRO A 76 -9.71 -2.69 -5.43
N LEU A 77 -8.72 -1.85 -5.75
CA LEU A 77 -8.86 -0.91 -6.85
C LEU A 77 -8.54 -1.67 -8.14
N SER A 78 -9.54 -1.85 -8.99
CA SER A 78 -9.38 -2.50 -10.28
C SER A 78 -9.14 -1.47 -11.37
N ILE A 79 -8.16 -1.75 -12.23
CA ILE A 79 -7.89 -1.03 -13.47
C ILE A 79 -8.17 -2.01 -14.60
N GLU A 80 -9.16 -1.66 -15.43
CA GLU A 80 -9.48 -2.44 -16.62
C GLU A 80 -8.78 -1.84 -17.83
N PHE A 81 -8.25 -2.71 -18.67
CA PHE A 81 -7.63 -2.36 -19.93
C PHE A 81 -8.31 -3.13 -21.06
N SER A 82 -8.67 -2.41 -22.11
CA SER A 82 -9.18 -2.96 -23.37
C SER A 82 -8.42 -2.31 -24.53
N GLU A 83 -8.46 -2.93 -25.71
CA GLU A 83 -7.83 -2.36 -26.92
C GLU A 83 -8.44 -1.01 -27.30
N ASP A 84 -9.75 -0.82 -27.07
CA ASP A 84 -10.45 0.44 -27.32
C ASP A 84 -9.91 1.59 -26.46
N ALA A 85 -9.29 1.27 -25.32
CA ALA A 85 -8.61 2.26 -24.47
C ALA A 85 -7.32 2.81 -25.11
N LEU A 86 -6.87 2.30 -26.26
CA LEU A 86 -5.77 2.90 -27.03
C LEU A 86 -6.19 4.19 -27.74
N ASN A 87 -7.49 4.39 -27.96
CA ASN A 87 -8.03 5.62 -28.52
C ASN A 87 -8.31 6.64 -27.39
N LYS A 88 -7.63 7.78 -27.39
CA LYS A 88 -7.78 8.80 -26.33
C LYS A 88 -9.18 9.43 -26.24
N ASP A 89 -9.93 9.38 -27.34
CA ASP A 89 -11.29 9.93 -27.41
C ASP A 89 -12.35 8.90 -26.98
N SER A 90 -11.96 7.66 -26.68
CA SER A 90 -12.88 6.59 -26.25
C SER A 90 -13.28 6.70 -24.78
N VAL A 91 -14.43 6.10 -24.45
CA VAL A 91 -14.93 6.01 -23.07
C VAL A 91 -14.04 5.09 -22.24
N GLU A 92 -13.47 4.07 -22.88
CA GLU A 92 -12.56 3.09 -22.31
C GLU A 92 -11.25 3.73 -21.88
N TYR A 93 -10.69 4.65 -22.68
CA TYR A 93 -9.50 5.42 -22.27
C TYR A 93 -9.77 6.29 -21.04
N GLN A 94 -10.92 6.96 -20.99
CA GLN A 94 -11.29 7.76 -19.82
C GLN A 94 -11.45 6.88 -18.58
N THR A 95 -12.03 5.69 -18.74
CA THR A 95 -12.19 4.71 -17.67
C THR A 95 -10.85 4.21 -17.15
N LEU A 96 -9.94 3.81 -18.05
CA LEU A 96 -8.56 3.42 -17.74
C LEU A 96 -7.83 4.54 -16.98
N ARG A 97 -7.86 5.77 -17.53
CA ARG A 97 -7.21 6.94 -16.94
C ARG A 97 -7.73 7.23 -15.53
N ASN A 98 -9.03 7.13 -15.32
CA ASN A 98 -9.63 7.31 -14.00
C ASN A 98 -9.21 6.22 -13.02
N GLY A 99 -9.15 4.96 -13.46
CA GLY A 99 -8.64 3.85 -12.65
C GLY A 99 -7.18 4.07 -12.22
N VAL A 100 -6.30 4.39 -13.16
CA VAL A 100 -4.88 4.69 -12.91
C VAL A 100 -4.73 5.88 -11.96
N LYS A 101 -5.49 6.96 -12.18
CA LYS A 101 -5.47 8.13 -11.32
C LYS A 101 -5.81 7.77 -9.87
N ARG A 102 -6.86 6.96 -9.65
CA ARG A 102 -7.25 6.54 -8.29
C ARG A 102 -6.17 5.72 -7.59
N VAL A 103 -5.49 4.81 -8.30
CA VAL A 103 -4.37 4.04 -7.74
C VAL A 103 -3.21 4.95 -7.39
N LEU A 104 -2.84 5.89 -8.28
CA LEU A 104 -1.78 6.86 -8.02
C LEU A 104 -2.12 7.78 -6.84
N ASP A 105 -3.36 8.23 -6.71
CA ASP A 105 -3.81 9.07 -5.59
C ASP A 105 -3.62 8.34 -4.26
N VAL A 106 -3.92 7.04 -4.20
CA VAL A 106 -3.65 6.22 -2.99
C VAL A 106 -2.15 6.10 -2.73
N VAL A 107 -1.34 5.75 -3.74
CA VAL A 107 0.13 5.61 -3.57
C VAL A 107 0.75 6.92 -3.10
N VAL A 108 0.37 8.06 -3.69
CA VAL A 108 0.81 9.39 -3.26
C VAL A 108 0.36 9.67 -1.83
N GLY A 109 -0.87 9.29 -1.47
CA GLY A 109 -1.37 9.37 -0.08
C GLY A 109 -0.50 8.60 0.91
N LEU A 110 -0.11 7.36 0.58
CA LEU A 110 0.77 6.53 1.42
C LEU A 110 2.18 7.11 1.54
N LEU A 111 2.72 7.68 0.47
CA LEU A 111 4.03 8.32 0.49
C LEU A 111 4.01 9.62 1.32
N LYS A 112 2.98 10.45 1.15
CA LYS A 112 2.79 11.67 1.94
C LYS A 112 2.58 11.37 3.41
N ASP A 113 1.78 10.35 3.72
CA ASP A 113 1.62 9.85 5.08
C ASP A 113 2.97 9.66 5.74
N ARG A 114 3.84 8.90 5.08
CA ARG A 114 5.15 8.59 5.59
C ARG A 114 6.10 9.78 5.67
N ALA A 115 6.09 10.64 4.67
CA ALA A 115 6.96 11.82 4.64
C ALA A 115 6.61 12.84 5.74
N CYS A 116 5.33 12.96 6.10
CA CYS A 116 4.85 13.96 7.07
C CYS A 116 4.70 13.40 8.49
N ALA A 117 4.92 12.11 8.69
CA ALA A 117 4.55 11.51 9.96
C ALA A 117 5.45 12.00 11.11
N GLU A 118 6.73 12.29 10.89
CA GLU A 118 7.62 12.86 11.91
C GLU A 118 7.12 14.20 12.48
N GLU A 119 6.32 14.97 11.74
CA GLU A 119 5.88 16.30 12.16
C GLU A 119 4.72 16.27 13.19
N GLU A 120 3.93 15.19 13.28
CA GLU A 120 2.71 15.15 14.13
C GLU A 120 2.33 13.74 14.67
N PRO A 121 2.88 13.32 15.83
CA PRO A 121 2.67 11.99 16.40
C PRO A 121 1.20 11.67 16.80
N GLU A 122 0.42 12.62 17.32
CA GLU A 122 -1.01 12.38 17.64
C GLU A 122 -1.84 12.09 16.39
N ARG A 123 -1.52 12.74 15.25
CA ARG A 123 -2.20 12.48 13.97
C ARG A 123 -1.84 11.09 13.42
N LYS A 124 -0.70 10.50 13.80
CA LYS A 124 -0.34 9.11 13.45
C LYS A 124 -1.32 8.12 14.08
N ARG A 125 -1.57 8.22 15.40
CA ARG A 125 -2.43 7.28 16.15
C ARG A 125 -3.86 7.25 15.62
N VAL A 126 -4.46 8.44 15.47
CA VAL A 126 -5.83 8.60 14.92
C VAL A 126 -5.96 7.99 13.52
N ARG A 127 -4.87 8.01 12.73
CA ARG A 127 -4.88 7.48 11.36
C ARG A 127 -4.82 5.96 11.33
N ILE A 128 -3.97 5.33 12.15
CA ILE A 128 -3.92 3.87 12.30
C ILE A 128 -5.27 3.34 12.80
N GLU A 129 -5.87 4.02 13.77
CA GLU A 129 -7.22 3.70 14.27
C GLU A 129 -8.27 3.85 13.17
N GLY A 130 -8.18 4.90 12.34
CA GLY A 130 -9.06 5.11 11.20
C GLY A 130 -8.94 4.03 10.12
N TYR A 131 -7.74 3.50 9.86
CA TYR A 131 -7.52 2.34 8.99
C TYR A 131 -8.10 1.05 9.60
N CYS A 132 -7.93 0.85 10.90
CA CYS A 132 -8.43 -0.34 11.61
C CYS A 132 -9.94 -0.35 11.85
N SER A 133 -10.58 0.83 11.92
CA SER A 133 -12.01 1.00 12.24
C SER A 133 -12.92 0.89 11.02
N LYS A 134 -12.38 0.91 9.80
CA LYS A 134 -13.14 0.65 8.57
C LYS A 134 -13.39 -0.86 8.40
N LYS A 135 -14.26 -1.41 9.25
CA LYS A 135 -14.78 -2.78 9.15
C LYS A 135 -16.12 -2.80 8.40
#